data_AF-A0A660U4C8-F1
#
_entry.id   AF-A0A660U4C8-F1
#
_cell.length_a   1.000
_cell.length_b   1.000
_cell.length_c   1.000
_cell.angle_alpha   90.00
_cell.angle_beta   90.00
_cell.angle_gamma   90.00
#
_symmetry.space_group_name_H-M   'P 1'
#
loop_
_entity.id
_entity.type
_entity.pdbx_description
1 polymer ?
#
loop_
_entity_poly.entity_id
_entity_poly.type
_entity_poly.pdbx_seq_one_letter_code
_entity_poly.pdbx_strand_id
1 'polypeptide(L)'
;EDLEQLDLAGQLHDIGKIGIPDEILRKPGPLTPEEFRVVKEHPEIGYQILKPLFEERPGLESGSDINVLEVILHHHERFDGTGYPSGLKGEEIPLGSRILLVADAYEAMTSDRPYRKALPLKRAIEEIRRNAGTQFDPQIAELFIWMCSKGKI
;
A
#
# COMPACT_ATOMS: atom_id res chain seq x y z
N GLU A 1 -19.39 1.94 5.08
CA GLU A 1 -18.95 0.56 4.86
C GLU A 1 -17.66 0.53 4.04
N ASP A 2 -17.64 0.71 2.71
CA ASP A 2 -16.39 0.64 1.92
C ASP A 2 -15.27 1.59 2.39
N LEU A 3 -15.59 2.87 2.63
CA LEU A 3 -14.61 3.86 3.08
C LEU A 3 -14.07 3.53 4.48
N GLU A 4 -14.89 2.93 5.34
CA GLU A 4 -14.47 2.52 6.69
C GLU A 4 -13.54 1.31 6.62
N GLN A 5 -13.81 0.35 5.73
CA GLN A 5 -12.89 -0.77 5.48
C GLN A 5 -11.58 -0.30 4.84
N LEU A 6 -11.64 0.65 3.90
CA LEU A 6 -10.44 1.19 3.28
C LEU A 6 -9.59 1.99 4.28
N ASP A 7 -10.21 2.77 5.17
CA ASP A 7 -9.52 3.46 6.26
C ASP A 7 -8.88 2.47 7.24
N LEU A 8 -9.60 1.41 7.63
CA LEU A 8 -9.09 0.34 8.47
C LEU A 8 -7.90 -0.38 7.81
N ALA A 9 -8.01 -0.70 6.52
CA ALA A 9 -6.93 -1.30 5.75
C ALA A 9 -5.72 -0.35 5.68
N GLY A 10 -5.93 0.94 5.48
CA GLY A 10 -4.88 1.96 5.49
C GLY A 10 -4.15 2.05 6.83
N GLN A 11 -4.85 1.92 7.96
CA GLN A 11 -4.22 1.93 9.28
C GLN A 11 -3.43 0.64 9.57
N LEU A 12 -3.84 -0.48 8.98
CA LEU A 12 -3.31 -1.81 9.29
C LEU A 12 -2.37 -2.40 8.23
N HIS A 13 -2.21 -1.77 7.07
CA HIS A 13 -1.48 -2.34 5.92
C HIS A 13 -0.06 -2.83 6.26
N ASP A 14 0.60 -2.14 7.17
CA ASP A 14 1.97 -2.39 7.59
C ASP A 14 2.09 -3.22 8.88
N ILE A 15 0.98 -3.73 9.46
CA ILE A 15 1.01 -4.45 10.75
C ILE A 15 1.94 -5.66 10.72
N GLY A 16 2.09 -6.30 9.56
CA GLY A 16 2.97 -7.45 9.38
C GLY A 16 4.45 -7.14 9.54
N LYS A 17 4.86 -5.85 9.55
CA LYS A 17 6.23 -5.46 9.87
C LYS A 17 6.65 -5.93 11.28
N ILE A 18 5.72 -6.23 12.18
CA ILE A 18 6.03 -6.84 13.48
C ILE A 18 6.75 -8.19 13.36
N GLY A 19 6.57 -8.91 12.25
CA GLY A 19 7.24 -10.18 11.98
C GLY A 19 8.62 -10.04 11.33
N ILE A 20 9.04 -8.82 10.98
CA ILE A 20 10.32 -8.58 10.31
C ILE A 20 11.41 -8.27 11.34
N PRO A 21 12.62 -8.86 11.22
CA PRO A 21 13.71 -8.59 12.16
C PRO A 21 14.05 -7.09 12.31
N ASP A 22 14.19 -6.64 13.56
CA ASP A 22 14.53 -5.25 13.91
C ASP A 22 15.82 -4.77 13.22
N GLU A 23 16.81 -5.66 13.07
CA GLU A 23 18.08 -5.36 12.39
C GLU A 23 17.91 -5.01 10.91
N ILE A 24 16.87 -5.54 10.25
CA ILE A 24 16.52 -5.21 8.86
C ILE A 24 15.69 -3.93 8.83
N LEU A 25 14.63 -3.84 9.64
CA LEU A 25 13.73 -2.68 9.65
C LEU A 25 14.41 -1.37 10.07
N ARG A 26 15.39 -1.44 10.98
CA ARG A 26 16.11 -0.28 11.51
C ARG A 26 17.47 -0.06 10.86
N LYS A 27 17.83 -0.83 9.84
CA LYS A 27 19.11 -0.74 9.17
C LYS A 27 19.36 0.69 8.63
N PRO A 28 20.52 1.31 8.95
CA PRO A 28 20.90 2.55 8.31
C PRO A 28 21.40 2.31 6.89
N GLY A 29 20.67 2.82 5.90
CA GLY A 29 21.03 2.74 4.49
C GLY A 29 20.17 1.74 3.70
N PRO A 30 20.60 1.39 2.47
CA PRO A 30 19.83 0.51 1.60
C PRO A 30 19.84 -0.95 2.10
N LEU A 31 18.72 -1.64 1.86
CA LEU A 31 18.61 -3.07 2.07
C LEU A 31 19.33 -3.84 0.96
N THR A 32 19.90 -4.99 1.30
CA THR A 32 20.37 -5.97 0.31
C THR A 32 19.17 -6.63 -0.39
N PRO A 33 19.36 -7.28 -1.55
CA PRO A 33 18.29 -8.03 -2.20
C PRO A 33 17.68 -9.13 -1.32
N GLU A 34 18.47 -9.72 -0.43
CA GLU A 34 18.03 -10.75 0.52
C GLU A 34 17.21 -10.13 1.66
N GLU A 35 17.68 -9.03 2.25
CA GLU A 35 16.95 -8.29 3.29
C GLU A 35 15.62 -7.76 2.74
N PHE A 36 15.62 -7.26 1.51
CA PHE A 36 14.40 -6.79 0.86
C PHE A 36 13.41 -7.92 0.61
N ARG A 37 13.87 -9.14 0.30
CA ARG A 37 12.98 -10.32 0.20
C ARG A 37 12.28 -10.61 1.52
N VAL A 38 12.97 -10.49 2.65
CA VAL A 38 12.35 -10.65 3.97
C VAL A 38 11.30 -9.56 4.21
N VAL A 39 11.62 -8.29 3.93
CA VAL A 39 10.64 -7.19 4.08
C VAL A 39 9.39 -7.42 3.22
N LYS A 40 9.53 -8.02 2.03
CA LYS A 40 8.39 -8.33 1.15
C LYS A 40 7.39 -9.33 1.72
N GLU A 41 7.73 -10.04 2.79
CA GLU A 41 6.83 -10.99 3.47
C GLU A 41 5.78 -10.29 4.36
N HIS A 42 5.97 -9.00 4.70
CA HIS A 42 5.07 -8.32 5.63
C HIS A 42 3.58 -8.27 5.22
N PRO A 43 3.18 -8.20 3.93
CA PRO A 43 1.77 -8.25 3.57
C PRO A 43 1.15 -9.61 3.94
N GLU A 44 1.87 -10.71 3.67
CA GLU A 44 1.43 -12.06 4.02
C GLU A 44 1.38 -12.26 5.55
N ILE A 45 2.39 -11.78 6.27
CA ILE A 45 2.42 -11.81 7.74
C ILE A 45 1.23 -11.00 8.30
N GLY A 46 0.96 -9.80 7.76
CA GLY A 46 -0.14 -8.95 8.18
C GLY A 46 -1.50 -9.63 7.96
N TYR A 47 -1.68 -10.26 6.80
CA TYR A 47 -2.86 -11.09 6.52
C TYR A 47 -3.03 -12.20 7.56
N GLN A 48 -1.97 -12.97 7.88
CA GLN A 48 -2.07 -14.06 8.85
C GLN A 48 -2.38 -13.58 10.27
N ILE A 49 -1.86 -12.41 10.67
CA ILE A 49 -2.14 -11.81 11.98
C ILE A 49 -3.62 -11.42 12.09
N LEU A 50 -4.17 -10.81 11.04
CA LEU A 50 -5.52 -10.25 11.06
C LEU A 50 -6.60 -11.28 10.75
N LYS A 51 -6.30 -12.30 9.95
CA LYS A 51 -7.26 -13.30 9.49
C LYS A 51 -8.19 -13.86 10.59
N PRO A 52 -7.69 -14.30 11.76
CA PRO A 52 -8.57 -14.81 12.82
C PRO A 52 -9.59 -13.78 13.31
N LEU A 53 -9.24 -12.48 13.36
CA LEU A 53 -10.13 -11.42 13.82
C LEU A 53 -11.32 -11.21 12.88
N PHE A 54 -11.07 -11.33 11.57
CA PHE A 54 -12.10 -11.20 10.54
C PHE A 54 -12.96 -12.48 10.43
N GLU A 55 -12.37 -13.66 10.62
CA GLU A 55 -13.10 -14.94 10.65
C GLU A 55 -14.02 -15.06 11.87
N GLU A 56 -13.59 -14.59 13.05
CA GLU A 56 -14.40 -14.61 14.28
C GLU A 56 -15.52 -13.54 14.29
N ARG A 57 -15.43 -12.54 13.41
CA ARG A 57 -16.39 -11.42 13.32
C ARG A 57 -16.87 -11.23 11.88
N PRO A 58 -17.65 -12.17 11.31
CA PRO A 58 -18.09 -12.11 9.92
C PRO A 58 -18.95 -10.88 9.59
N GLY A 59 -19.53 -10.21 10.60
CA GLY A 59 -20.25 -8.94 10.41
C GLY A 59 -19.35 -7.71 10.22
N LEU A 60 -18.03 -7.84 10.43
CA LEU A 60 -17.09 -6.70 10.39
C LEU A 60 -16.96 -6.11 8.98
N GLU A 61 -17.15 -6.92 7.94
CA GLU A 61 -17.11 -6.51 6.52
C GLU A 61 -18.51 -6.52 5.87
N SER A 62 -19.58 -6.73 6.63
CA SER A 62 -20.93 -6.86 6.07
C SER A 62 -21.34 -5.58 5.32
N GLY A 63 -21.69 -5.73 4.04
CA GLY A 63 -22.17 -4.65 3.17
C GLY A 63 -21.08 -3.84 2.45
N SER A 64 -19.81 -4.19 2.66
CA SER A 64 -18.66 -3.61 1.96
C SER A 64 -18.24 -4.48 0.75
N ASP A 65 -17.94 -3.84 -0.38
CA ASP A 65 -17.26 -4.46 -1.53
C ASP A 65 -15.74 -4.53 -1.33
N ILE A 66 -15.23 -3.83 -0.30
CA ILE A 66 -13.81 -3.85 0.10
C ILE A 66 -13.60 -4.91 1.17
N ASN A 67 -12.74 -5.90 0.87
CA ASN A 67 -12.21 -6.86 1.83
C ASN A 67 -10.87 -6.36 2.37
N VAL A 68 -10.76 -6.15 3.68
CA VAL A 68 -9.58 -5.56 4.32
C VAL A 68 -8.37 -6.48 4.21
N LEU A 69 -8.57 -7.79 4.40
CA LEU A 69 -7.47 -8.76 4.33
C LEU A 69 -6.85 -8.80 2.94
N GLU A 70 -7.68 -8.81 1.89
CA GLU A 70 -7.21 -8.76 0.50
C GLU A 70 -6.53 -7.43 0.19
N VAL A 71 -7.05 -6.31 0.71
CA VAL A 71 -6.41 -5.01 0.54
C VAL A 71 -4.99 -5.01 1.11
N ILE A 72 -4.84 -5.49 2.34
CA ILE A 72 -3.56 -5.59 3.05
C ILE A 72 -2.62 -6.58 2.38
N LEU A 73 -3.12 -7.74 1.91
CA LEU A 73 -2.26 -8.73 1.26
C LEU A 73 -1.65 -8.19 -0.04
N HIS A 74 -2.42 -7.41 -0.80
CA HIS A 74 -2.06 -6.99 -2.16
C HIS A 74 -1.69 -5.50 -2.29
N HIS A 75 -1.49 -4.76 -1.19
CA HIS A 75 -1.19 -3.32 -1.25
C HIS A 75 0.15 -2.96 -1.91
N HIS A 76 1.00 -3.94 -2.19
CA HIS A 76 2.25 -3.79 -2.95
C HIS A 76 2.22 -4.40 -4.35
N GLU A 77 1.05 -4.85 -4.81
CA GLU A 77 0.86 -5.25 -6.19
C GLU A 77 0.96 -4.05 -7.12
N ARG A 78 1.67 -4.22 -8.24
CA ARG A 78 1.88 -3.17 -9.23
C ARG A 78 0.99 -3.41 -10.42
N PHE A 79 0.42 -2.36 -10.99
CA PHE A 79 -0.52 -2.47 -12.11
C PHE A 79 0.03 -3.22 -13.33
N ASP A 80 1.35 -3.21 -13.54
CA ASP A 80 2.07 -3.96 -14.58
C ASP A 80 2.28 -5.46 -14.30
N GLY A 81 1.97 -5.94 -13.09
CA GLY A 81 2.18 -7.33 -12.65
C GLY A 81 3.57 -7.61 -12.08
N THR A 82 4.40 -6.58 -11.85
CA THR A 82 5.76 -6.74 -11.26
C THR A 82 5.79 -6.57 -9.74
N GLY A 83 4.61 -6.49 -9.13
CA GLY A 83 4.42 -6.38 -7.68
C GLY A 83 4.57 -7.71 -6.94
N TYR A 84 4.13 -7.72 -5.69
CA TYR A 84 4.17 -8.87 -4.79
C TYR A 84 3.00 -8.77 -3.80
N PRO A 85 2.58 -9.88 -3.16
CA PRO A 85 3.18 -11.23 -3.20
C PRO A 85 2.74 -12.11 -4.37
N SER A 86 1.62 -11.82 -5.03
CA SER A 86 0.96 -12.73 -5.98
C SER A 86 1.21 -12.37 -7.45
N GLY A 87 1.74 -11.18 -7.74
CA GLY A 87 2.03 -10.73 -9.10
C GLY A 87 0.76 -10.46 -9.91
N LEU A 88 -0.31 -10.04 -9.23
CA LEU A 88 -1.58 -9.67 -9.85
C LEU A 88 -1.39 -8.48 -10.79
N LYS A 89 -2.15 -8.46 -11.89
CA LYS A 89 -2.00 -7.44 -12.92
C LYS A 89 -3.30 -6.68 -13.19
N GLY A 90 -3.17 -5.37 -13.38
CA GLY A 90 -4.29 -4.53 -13.76
C GLY A 90 -5.44 -4.59 -12.75
N GLU A 91 -6.63 -4.94 -13.21
CA GLU A 91 -7.84 -5.00 -12.40
C GLU A 91 -8.01 -6.31 -11.61
N GLU A 92 -7.10 -7.27 -11.77
CA GLU A 92 -7.02 -8.44 -10.87
C GLU A 92 -6.63 -8.00 -9.45
N ILE A 93 -5.96 -6.85 -9.32
CA ILE A 93 -5.59 -6.25 -8.04
C ILE A 93 -6.86 -5.66 -7.39
N PRO A 94 -7.16 -5.99 -6.12
CA PRO A 94 -8.29 -5.41 -5.40
C PRO A 94 -8.31 -3.88 -5.51
N LEU A 95 -9.49 -3.30 -5.72
CA LEU A 95 -9.63 -1.85 -5.89
C LEU A 95 -9.02 -1.08 -4.71
N GLY A 96 -9.28 -1.54 -3.48
CA GLY A 96 -8.71 -0.93 -2.27
C GLY A 96 -7.18 -0.97 -2.25
N SER A 97 -6.53 -2.06 -2.71
CA SER A 97 -5.07 -2.14 -2.82
C SER A 97 -4.52 -1.14 -3.83
N ARG A 98 -5.18 -0.98 -4.98
CA ARG A 98 -4.77 -0.01 -6.00
C ARG A 98 -4.87 1.44 -5.49
N ILE A 99 -5.89 1.76 -4.70
CA ILE A 99 -6.04 3.06 -4.05
C ILE A 99 -4.97 3.25 -2.97
N LEU A 100 -4.81 2.27 -2.10
CA LEU A 100 -3.88 2.30 -0.98
C LEU A 100 -2.43 2.46 -1.44
N LEU A 101 -2.01 1.78 -2.52
CA LEU A 101 -0.66 1.92 -3.06
C LEU A 101 -0.33 3.35 -3.51
N VAL A 102 -1.30 4.09 -4.07
CA VAL A 102 -1.10 5.49 -4.43
C VAL A 102 -0.97 6.36 -3.18
N ALA A 103 -1.81 6.13 -2.17
CA ALA A 103 -1.78 6.85 -0.90
C ALA A 103 -0.47 6.61 -0.12
N ASP A 104 -0.06 5.35 0.04
CA ASP A 104 1.20 4.97 0.71
C ASP A 104 2.41 5.55 -0.03
N ALA A 105 2.46 5.44 -1.36
CA ALA A 105 3.56 6.01 -2.13
C ALA A 105 3.64 7.54 -1.98
N TYR A 106 2.49 8.22 -1.97
CA TYR A 106 2.42 9.66 -1.74
C TYR A 106 2.95 10.03 -0.35
N GLU A 107 2.43 9.41 0.71
CA GLU A 107 2.88 9.64 2.09
C GLU A 107 4.38 9.35 2.22
N ALA A 108 4.84 8.23 1.66
CA ALA A 108 6.24 7.87 1.66
C ALA A 108 7.12 8.95 1.03
N MET A 109 6.65 9.59 -0.03
CA MET A 109 7.34 10.69 -0.71
C MET A 109 7.28 12.02 0.04
N THR A 110 6.16 12.36 0.66
CA THR A 110 5.93 13.69 1.27
C THR A 110 6.21 13.77 2.77
N SER A 111 6.54 12.65 3.41
CA SER A 111 6.94 12.60 4.82
C SER A 111 8.46 12.60 4.98
N ASP A 112 8.95 13.29 6.01
CA ASP A 112 10.35 13.22 6.42
C ASP A 112 10.68 11.81 6.94
N ARG A 113 11.81 11.26 6.49
CA ARG A 113 12.33 9.95 6.94
C ARG A 113 13.75 10.13 7.48
N PRO A 114 14.24 9.25 8.38
CA PRO A 114 15.57 9.37 8.99
C PRO A 114 16.72 9.58 7.98
N TYR A 115 16.57 9.07 6.76
CA TYR A 115 17.59 9.14 5.70
C TYR A 115 17.19 10.02 4.51
N ARG A 116 16.01 10.66 4.50
CA ARG A 116 15.54 11.46 3.36
C ARG A 116 14.52 12.53 3.79
N LYS A 117 14.69 13.76 3.33
CA LYS A 117 13.66 14.81 3.48
C LYS A 117 12.45 14.55 2.60
N ALA A 118 11.29 15.03 3.03
CA ALA A 118 10.07 15.09 2.25
C ALA A 118 10.32 15.73 0.87
N LEU A 119 9.74 15.12 -0.18
CA LEU A 119 9.72 15.71 -1.51
C LEU A 119 8.70 16.85 -1.57
N PRO A 120 8.96 17.92 -2.35
CA PRO A 120 7.94 18.90 -2.66
C PRO A 120 6.74 18.23 -3.32
N LEU A 121 5.52 18.68 -2.97
CA LEU A 121 4.25 18.16 -3.51
C LEU A 121 4.28 17.99 -5.03
N LYS A 122 4.78 19.00 -5.75
CA LYS A 122 4.90 18.96 -7.21
C LYS A 122 5.72 17.77 -7.72
N ARG A 123 6.82 17.41 -7.03
CA ARG A 123 7.66 16.26 -7.38
C ARG A 123 6.97 14.93 -7.08
N ALA A 124 6.26 14.83 -5.95
CA ALA A 124 5.49 13.63 -5.64
C ALA A 124 4.40 13.37 -6.71
N ILE A 125 3.68 14.42 -7.12
CA ILE A 125 2.69 14.36 -8.21
C ILE A 125 3.33 13.97 -9.55
N GLU A 126 4.51 14.50 -9.88
CA GLU A 126 5.25 14.13 -11.09
C GLU A 126 5.64 12.65 -11.08
N GLU A 127 6.08 12.11 -9.95
CA GLU A 127 6.41 10.68 -9.81
C GLU A 127 5.18 9.77 -9.91
N ILE A 128 4.05 10.15 -9.30
CA ILE A 128 2.78 9.40 -9.46
C ILE A 128 2.37 9.38 -10.94
N ARG A 129 2.41 10.53 -11.62
CA ARG A 129 2.06 10.64 -13.05
C ARG A 129 2.98 9.77 -13.90
N ARG A 130 4.28 9.80 -13.63
CA ARG A 130 5.30 9.05 -14.39
C ARG A 130 5.10 7.53 -14.28
N ASN A 131 4.62 7.05 -13.15
CA ASN A 131 4.44 5.62 -12.89
C ASN A 131 2.97 5.14 -13.09
N ALA A 132 2.10 5.99 -13.62
CA ALA A 132 0.74 5.61 -14.02
C ALA A 132 0.78 4.55 -15.15
N GLY A 133 0.00 3.49 -15.02
CA GLY A 133 -0.02 2.35 -15.95
C GLY A 133 1.12 1.33 -15.75
N THR A 134 2.05 1.59 -14.82
CA THR A 134 3.10 0.63 -14.44
C THR A 134 2.99 0.27 -12.96
N GLN A 135 3.39 1.17 -12.06
CA GLN A 135 3.19 0.97 -10.64
C GLN A 135 1.73 1.14 -10.25
N PHE A 136 1.13 2.23 -10.72
CA PHE A 136 -0.19 2.66 -10.28
C PHE A 136 -1.23 2.40 -11.36
N ASP A 137 -2.44 2.11 -10.92
CA ASP A 137 -3.61 2.19 -11.80
C ASP A 137 -3.71 3.61 -12.40
N PRO A 138 -3.76 3.74 -13.73
CA PRO A 138 -3.75 5.04 -14.39
C PRO A 138 -4.97 5.90 -14.04
N GLN A 139 -6.15 5.30 -13.83
CA GLN A 139 -7.37 6.04 -13.48
C GLN A 139 -7.29 6.59 -12.07
N ILE A 140 -6.81 5.77 -11.12
CA ILE A 140 -6.66 6.17 -9.71
C ILE A 140 -5.55 7.24 -9.59
N ALA A 141 -4.43 7.05 -10.29
CA ALA A 141 -3.35 8.03 -10.34
C ALA A 141 -3.84 9.38 -10.88
N GLU A 142 -4.61 9.39 -11.97
CA GLU A 142 -5.17 10.63 -12.53
C GLU A 142 -6.13 11.32 -11.56
N LEU A 143 -7.03 10.56 -10.92
CA LEU A 143 -7.98 11.10 -9.93
C LEU A 143 -7.24 11.70 -8.72
N PHE A 144 -6.22 11.02 -8.21
CA PHE A 144 -5.40 11.50 -7.11
C PHE A 144 -4.70 12.82 -7.47
N ILE A 145 -4.06 12.88 -8.63
CA ILE A 145 -3.41 14.10 -9.15
C ILE A 145 -4.41 15.24 -9.28
N TRP A 146 -5.61 14.96 -9.79
CA TRP A 146 -6.68 15.95 -9.88
C TRP A 146 -7.08 16.46 -8.49
N MET A 147 -7.23 15.59 -7.49
CA MET A 147 -7.55 15.99 -6.12
C MET A 147 -6.48 16.91 -5.51
N CYS A 148 -5.19 16.60 -5.69
CA CYS A 148 -4.09 17.48 -5.27
C CYS A 148 -4.17 18.86 -5.95
N SER A 149 -4.50 18.90 -7.26
CA SER A 149 -4.62 20.18 -7.98
C SER A 149 -5.76 21.08 -7.48
N LYS A 150 -6.74 20.49 -6.78
CA LYS A 150 -7.88 21.19 -6.17
C LYS A 150 -7.65 21.54 -4.71
N GLY A 151 -6.48 21.24 -4.14
CA GLY A 151 -6.18 21.45 -2.73
C GLY A 151 -7.05 20.60 -1.80
N LYS A 152 -7.49 19.42 -2.26
CA LYS A 152 -8.27 18.45 -1.47
C LYS A 152 -7.39 17.46 -0.70
N ILE A 153 -6.08 17.48 -0.96
CA ILE A 153 -5.00 16.70 -0.36
C ILE A 153 -3.85 17.67 -0.09
#